data_AF-W2G726-F1
#
_entry.id   AF-W2G726-F1
#
_cell.length_a   1.000
_cell.length_b   1.000
_cell.length_c   1.000
_cell.angle_alpha   90.00
_cell.angle_beta   90.00
_cell.angle_gamma   90.00
#
_symmetry.space_group_name_H-M   'P 1'
#
loop_
_entity.id
_entity.type
_entity.pdbx_description
1 polymer ?
#
loop_
_entity_poly.entity_id
_entity_poly.type
_entity_poly.pdbx_seq_one_letter_code
_entity_poly.pdbx_strand_id
1 'polypeptide(L)'
;MVRATKCFKSILGLTKSLIKYIRFLKVKDPDTPQVQILAILYQTDNVVIDIPVAVAYCLGKKVTEDVKLADRVLTTAELILREIMRNPDGIVSSWGEFTSFMKNITLDDTVNSLSEDDITM
;
A
#
# COMPACT_ATOMS: atom_id res chain seq x y z
N MET A 1 -7.04 -20.57 -2.19
CA MET A 1 -8.32 -19.91 -2.51
C MET A 1 -8.80 -18.97 -1.40
N VAL A 2 -9.40 -19.43 -0.28
CA VAL A 2 -10.04 -18.55 0.75
C VAL A 2 -9.14 -17.42 1.29
N ARG A 3 -7.83 -17.66 1.49
CA ARG A 3 -6.89 -16.62 1.97
C ARG A 3 -6.63 -15.53 0.92
N ALA A 4 -6.46 -15.91 -0.34
CA ALA A 4 -6.23 -14.98 -1.44
C ALA A 4 -7.47 -14.11 -1.71
N THR A 5 -8.67 -14.71 -1.70
CA THR A 5 -9.94 -13.98 -1.83
C THR A 5 -10.13 -12.96 -0.70
N LYS A 6 -9.79 -13.33 0.55
CA LYS A 6 -9.84 -12.42 1.70
C LYS A 6 -8.82 -11.29 1.56
N CYS A 7 -7.59 -11.60 1.15
CA CYS A 7 -6.55 -10.60 0.89
C CYS A 7 -7.03 -9.59 -0.15
N PHE A 8 -7.47 -10.07 -1.32
CA PHE A 8 -7.96 -9.22 -2.40
C PHE A 8 -9.11 -8.32 -1.94
N LYS A 9 -10.15 -8.88 -1.29
CA LYS A 9 -11.29 -8.08 -0.80
C LYS A 9 -10.87 -7.03 0.22
N SER A 10 -9.90 -7.37 1.08
CA SER A 10 -9.34 -6.43 2.06
C SER A 10 -8.61 -5.28 1.37
N ILE A 11 -7.71 -5.57 0.42
CA ILE A 11 -6.99 -4.55 -0.34
C ILE A 11 -7.98 -3.70 -1.16
N LEU A 12 -8.98 -4.30 -1.82
CA LEU A 12 -9.98 -3.58 -2.60
C LEU A 12 -10.78 -2.60 -1.74
N GLY A 13 -11.25 -3.05 -0.57
CA GLY A 13 -11.99 -2.22 0.36
C GLY A 13 -11.15 -1.04 0.89
N LEU A 14 -9.89 -1.31 1.26
CA LEU A 14 -8.96 -0.28 1.71
C LEU A 14 -8.64 0.72 0.60
N THR A 15 -8.35 0.25 -0.61
CA THR A 15 -8.10 1.11 -1.77
C THR A 15 -9.29 2.02 -2.06
N LYS A 16 -10.53 1.51 -2.08
CA LYS A 16 -11.75 2.33 -2.24
C LYS A 16 -11.88 3.39 -1.13
N SER A 17 -11.57 3.04 0.12
CA SER A 17 -11.58 3.97 1.26
C SER A 17 -10.52 5.08 1.12
N LEU A 18 -9.30 4.72 0.76
CA LEU A 18 -8.18 5.65 0.57
C LEU A 18 -8.42 6.60 -0.62
N ILE A 19 -8.96 6.09 -1.73
CA ILE A 19 -9.40 6.92 -2.87
C ILE A 19 -10.41 7.98 -2.40
N LYS A 20 -11.41 7.59 -1.60
CA LYS A 20 -12.40 8.52 -1.05
C LYS A 20 -11.74 9.57 -0.16
N TYR A 21 -10.78 9.19 0.67
CA TYR A 21 -10.05 10.11 1.52
C TYR A 21 -9.20 11.11 0.70
N ILE A 22 -8.49 10.64 -0.32
CA ILE A 22 -7.69 11.50 -1.21
C ILE A 22 -8.58 12.46 -1.98
N ARG A 23 -9.75 12.02 -2.47
CA ARG A 23 -10.75 12.92 -3.09
C ARG A 23 -11.22 13.99 -2.10
N PHE A 24 -11.49 13.61 -0.85
CA PHE A 24 -11.86 14.56 0.19
C PHE A 24 -10.76 15.61 0.45
N LEU A 25 -9.50 15.17 0.53
CA LEU A 25 -8.36 16.09 0.70
C LEU A 25 -8.25 17.07 -0.46
N LYS A 26 -8.37 16.60 -1.71
CA LYS A 26 -8.35 17.47 -2.91
C LYS A 26 -9.48 18.52 -2.92
N VAL A 27 -10.63 18.21 -2.32
CA VAL A 27 -11.75 19.17 -2.20
C VAL A 27 -11.51 20.15 -1.06
N LYS A 28 -11.01 19.66 0.09
CA LYS A 28 -10.81 20.46 1.29
C LYS A 28 -9.64 21.45 1.15
N ASP A 29 -8.58 21.00 0.51
CA ASP A 29 -7.34 21.75 0.34
C ASP A 29 -6.78 21.50 -1.08
N PRO A 30 -7.32 22.21 -2.08
CA PRO A 30 -6.97 22.00 -3.49
C PRO A 30 -5.52 22.37 -3.82
N ASP A 31 -4.90 23.19 -2.98
CA ASP A 31 -3.53 23.66 -3.15
C ASP A 31 -2.49 22.75 -2.48
N THR A 32 -2.93 21.79 -1.63
CA THR A 32 -2.01 20.80 -1.05
C THR A 32 -1.31 20.03 -2.16
N PRO A 33 0.02 20.21 -2.34
CA PRO A 33 0.76 19.47 -3.33
C PRO A 33 0.72 18.00 -2.95
N GLN A 34 0.35 17.13 -3.89
CA GLN A 34 0.46 15.68 -3.74
C GLN A 34 1.85 15.26 -3.20
N VAL A 35 2.88 16.04 -3.54
CA VAL A 35 4.25 15.90 -3.04
C VAL A 35 4.35 15.97 -1.52
N GLN A 36 3.56 16.82 -0.84
CA GLN A 36 3.62 16.92 0.63
C GLN A 36 3.03 15.68 1.32
N ILE A 37 1.94 15.12 0.78
CA ILE A 37 1.34 13.90 1.31
C ILE A 37 2.30 12.71 1.11
N LEU A 38 2.93 12.62 -0.06
CA LEU A 38 3.95 11.60 -0.33
C LEU A 38 5.19 11.76 0.55
N ALA A 39 5.63 13.00 0.82
CA ALA A 39 6.77 13.25 1.69
C ALA A 39 6.53 12.77 3.14
N ILE A 40 5.31 12.95 3.66
CA ILE A 40 4.93 12.45 4.99
C ILE A 40 4.95 10.91 5.02
N LEU A 41 4.49 10.29 3.93
CA LEU A 41 4.52 8.85 3.75
C LEU A 41 5.93 8.29 3.77
N TYR A 42 6.83 8.84 2.94
CA TYR A 42 8.22 8.41 2.89
C TYR A 42 8.98 8.64 4.20
N GLN A 43 8.57 9.62 5.01
CA GLN A 43 9.13 9.77 6.36
C GLN A 43 8.63 8.75 7.36
N THR A 44 7.50 8.11 7.11
CA THR A 44 6.97 7.12 8.04
C THR A 44 7.90 5.91 8.12
N ASP A 45 8.40 5.41 6.99
CA ASP A 45 9.35 4.30 6.95
C ASP A 45 10.67 4.66 7.66
N ASN A 46 11.22 5.84 7.37
CA ASN A 46 12.41 6.35 8.05
C ASN A 46 12.26 6.38 9.59
N VAL A 47 11.10 6.83 10.08
CA VAL A 47 10.84 7.01 11.52
C VAL A 47 10.53 5.68 12.21
N VAL A 48 9.77 4.81 11.56
CA VAL A 48 9.23 3.58 12.17
C VAL A 48 10.17 2.38 11.98
N ILE A 49 11.00 2.38 10.93
CA ILE A 49 11.89 1.27 10.56
C ILE A 49 13.35 1.69 10.62
N ASP A 50 13.78 2.63 9.77
CA ASP A 50 15.22 2.86 9.56
C ASP A 50 15.94 3.40 10.78
N ILE A 51 15.36 4.40 11.45
CA ILE A 51 15.93 4.95 12.69
C ILE A 51 16.04 3.87 13.77
N PRO A 52 14.96 3.11 14.12
CA PRO A 52 15.07 2.00 15.05
C PRO A 52 16.09 0.92 14.66
N VAL A 53 16.17 0.56 13.38
CA VAL A 53 17.16 -0.40 12.86
C VAL A 53 18.58 0.12 13.05
N ALA A 54 18.83 1.38 12.69
CA ALA A 54 20.14 2.02 12.87
C ALA A 54 20.54 2.06 14.35
N VAL A 55 19.61 2.45 15.24
CA VAL A 55 19.83 2.43 16.70
C VAL A 55 20.13 1.02 17.19
N ALA A 56 19.40 0.00 16.72
CA ALA A 56 19.64 -1.39 17.10
C ALA A 56 21.06 -1.84 16.72
N TYR A 57 21.53 -1.49 15.51
CA TYR A 57 22.91 -1.76 15.10
C TYR A 57 23.94 -1.02 15.95
N CYS A 58 23.71 0.27 16.26
CA CYS A 58 24.59 1.03 17.16
C CYS A 58 24.68 0.40 18.56
N LEU A 59 23.62 -0.27 19.02
CA LEU A 59 23.58 -1.00 20.28
C LEU A 59 24.13 -2.44 20.18
N GLY A 60 24.69 -2.84 19.04
CA GLY A 60 25.21 -4.19 18.80
C GLY A 60 24.12 -5.27 18.76
N LYS A 61 22.85 -4.88 18.55
CA LYS A 61 21.71 -5.79 18.45
C LYS A 61 21.49 -6.21 17.01
N LYS A 62 20.91 -7.40 16.84
CA LYS A 62 20.45 -7.88 15.53
C LYS A 62 19.01 -7.41 15.29
N VAL A 63 18.71 -7.09 14.05
CA VAL A 63 17.34 -6.83 13.59
C VAL A 63 16.57 -8.14 13.55
N THR A 64 15.36 -8.16 14.13
CA THR A 64 14.50 -9.34 14.15
C THR A 64 13.78 -9.54 12.82
N GLU A 65 13.30 -10.75 12.57
CA GLU A 65 12.47 -11.01 11.38
C GLU A 65 11.15 -10.22 11.41
N ASP A 66 10.62 -9.92 12.59
CA ASP A 66 9.41 -9.09 12.73
C ASP A 66 9.62 -7.66 12.21
N VAL A 67 10.81 -7.08 12.42
CA VAL A 67 11.15 -5.75 11.89
C VAL A 67 11.28 -5.80 10.37
N LYS A 68 11.87 -6.85 9.82
CA LYS A 68 11.92 -7.05 8.36
C LYS A 68 10.53 -7.25 7.74
N LEU A 69 9.63 -7.90 8.47
CA LEU A 69 8.23 -8.03 8.05
C LEU A 69 7.53 -6.67 8.08
N ALA A 70 7.73 -5.88 9.13
CA ALA A 70 7.18 -4.54 9.25
C ALA A 70 7.66 -3.60 8.12
N ASP A 71 8.95 -3.65 7.81
CA ASP A 71 9.57 -2.95 6.67
C ASP A 71 8.87 -3.28 5.34
N ARG A 72 8.71 -4.57 5.02
CA ARG A 72 7.98 -5.00 3.81
C ARG A 72 6.53 -4.52 3.78
N VAL A 73 5.85 -4.55 4.93
CA VAL A 73 4.46 -4.08 5.05
C VAL A 73 4.38 -2.57 4.80
N LEU A 74 5.29 -1.78 5.37
CA LEU A 74 5.32 -0.33 5.17
C LEU A 74 5.69 0.04 3.73
N THR A 75 6.70 -0.61 3.16
CA THR A 75 7.04 -0.46 1.73
C THR A 75 5.82 -0.75 0.84
N THR A 76 5.05 -1.81 1.13
CA THR A 76 3.82 -2.12 0.38
C THR A 76 2.75 -1.03 0.55
N ALA A 77 2.58 -0.50 1.77
CA ALA A 77 1.66 0.59 2.05
C ALA A 77 2.03 1.87 1.28
N GLU A 78 3.33 2.19 1.18
CA GLU A 78 3.82 3.31 0.37
C GLU A 78 3.51 3.13 -1.12
N LEU A 79 3.72 1.93 -1.67
CA LEU A 79 3.38 1.62 -3.05
C LEU A 79 1.88 1.78 -3.32
N ILE A 80 1.03 1.28 -2.41
CA ILE A 80 -0.43 1.45 -2.50
C ILE A 80 -0.79 2.94 -2.60
N LEU A 81 -0.25 3.75 -1.69
CA LEU A 81 -0.60 5.17 -1.63
C LEU A 81 -0.06 5.93 -2.84
N ARG A 82 1.15 5.61 -3.31
CA ARG A 82 1.72 6.18 -4.53
C ARG A 82 0.86 5.91 -5.76
N GLU A 83 0.42 4.66 -5.96
CA GLU A 83 -0.44 4.28 -7.09
C GLU A 83 -1.79 5.00 -7.00
N ILE A 84 -2.42 5.03 -5.81
CA ILE A 84 -3.71 5.73 -5.61
C ILE A 84 -3.58 7.22 -5.90
N MET A 85 -2.49 7.87 -5.51
CA MET A 85 -2.29 9.28 -5.79
C MET A 85 -2.11 9.55 -7.29
N ARG A 86 -1.41 8.66 -7.99
CA ARG A 86 -1.17 8.74 -9.43
C ARG A 86 -2.46 8.56 -10.25
N ASN A 87 -3.29 7.57 -9.92
CA ASN A 87 -4.49 7.26 -10.68
C ASN A 87 -5.63 6.74 -9.79
N PRO A 88 -6.27 7.62 -8.97
CA PRO A 88 -7.26 7.19 -7.98
C PRO A 88 -8.51 6.56 -8.62
N ASP A 89 -8.86 6.95 -9.86
CA ASP A 89 -10.10 6.54 -10.50
C ASP A 89 -9.93 5.27 -11.35
N GLY A 90 -8.74 5.04 -11.91
CA GLY A 90 -8.48 3.89 -12.77
C GLY A 90 -8.29 2.57 -12.02
N ILE A 91 -7.69 2.59 -10.83
CA ILE A 91 -7.25 1.37 -10.11
C ILE A 91 -8.41 0.39 -9.86
N VAL A 92 -9.58 0.89 -9.51
CA VAL A 92 -10.75 0.08 -9.13
C VAL A 92 -11.80 0.00 -10.24
N SER A 93 -11.46 0.39 -11.46
CA SER A 93 -12.42 0.50 -12.57
C SER A 93 -12.77 -0.85 -13.20
N SER A 94 -11.88 -1.84 -13.11
CA SER A 94 -12.10 -3.20 -13.61
C SER A 94 -11.20 -4.21 -12.91
N TRP A 95 -11.50 -5.49 -13.10
CA TRP A 95 -10.68 -6.61 -12.61
C TRP A 95 -9.24 -6.52 -13.11
N GLY A 96 -9.07 -6.28 -14.41
CA GLY A 96 -7.75 -6.15 -15.04
C GLY A 96 -6.93 -5.00 -14.45
N GLU A 97 -7.56 -3.85 -14.21
CA GLU A 97 -6.87 -2.70 -13.60
C GLU A 97 -6.48 -2.99 -12.16
N PHE A 98 -7.38 -3.59 -11.37
CA PHE A 98 -7.11 -3.83 -9.96
C PHE A 98 -6.09 -4.95 -9.73
N THR A 99 -6.13 -6.01 -10.54
CA THR A 99 -5.10 -7.06 -10.50
C THR A 99 -3.73 -6.56 -10.96
N SER A 100 -3.69 -5.67 -11.96
CA SER A 100 -2.45 -5.00 -12.38
C SER A 100 -1.89 -4.11 -11.27
N PHE A 101 -2.75 -3.35 -10.60
CA PHE A 101 -2.39 -2.60 -9.40
C PHE A 101 -1.81 -3.51 -8.31
N MET A 102 -2.47 -4.63 -7.99
CA MET A 102 -1.97 -5.57 -6.98
C MET A 102 -0.60 -6.16 -7.33
N LYS A 103 -0.31 -6.41 -8.61
CA LYS A 103 1.02 -6.82 -9.07
C LYS A 103 2.07 -5.71 -8.88
N ASN A 104 1.71 -4.46 -9.16
CA ASN A 104 2.62 -3.30 -8.98
C ASN A 104 3.01 -3.04 -7.51
N ILE A 105 2.18 -3.48 -6.56
CA ILE A 105 2.43 -3.36 -5.11
C ILE A 105 2.99 -4.66 -4.51
N THR A 106 3.61 -5.53 -5.32
CA THR A 106 4.29 -6.76 -4.87
C THR A 106 3.37 -7.85 -4.29
N LEU A 107 2.10 -7.90 -4.71
CA LEU A 107 1.13 -8.94 -4.33
C LEU A 107 0.80 -9.88 -5.49
N ASP A 108 1.72 -10.06 -6.43
CA ASP A 108 1.53 -10.86 -7.65
C ASP A 108 1.23 -12.34 -7.36
N ASP A 109 1.90 -12.96 -6.38
CA ASP A 109 1.59 -14.33 -5.95
C ASP A 109 0.14 -14.50 -5.51
N THR A 110 -0.40 -13.49 -4.81
CA THR A 110 -1.82 -13.51 -4.41
C THR A 110 -2.71 -13.46 -5.64
N VAL A 111 -2.42 -12.55 -6.57
CA VAL A 111 -3.18 -12.38 -7.81
C VAL A 111 -3.15 -13.63 -8.68
N ASN A 112 -1.97 -14.24 -8.86
CA ASN A 112 -1.79 -15.42 -9.70
C ASN A 112 -2.52 -16.66 -9.13
N SER A 113 -2.90 -16.64 -7.85
CA SER A 113 -3.67 -17.69 -7.19
C SER A 113 -5.19 -17.50 -7.24
N LEU A 114 -5.67 -16.43 -7.87
CA LEU A 114 -7.08 -16.06 -7.98
C LEU A 114 -7.60 -16.33 -9.39
N SER A 115 -8.87 -16.73 -9.49
CA SER A 115 -9.65 -16.67 -10.72
C SER A 115 -10.61 -15.48 -10.70
N GLU A 116 -11.03 -15.01 -11.87
CA GLU A 116 -11.99 -13.91 -11.99
C GLU A 116 -13.35 -14.26 -11.36
N ASP A 117 -13.74 -15.53 -11.43
CA ASP A 117 -14.94 -16.07 -10.80
C ASP A 117 -14.87 -16.08 -9.26
N ASP A 118 -13.68 -16.02 -8.66
CA ASP A 118 -13.52 -16.01 -7.21
C ASP A 118 -14.00 -14.68 -6.58
N ILE A 119 -14.13 -13.60 -7.38
CA ILE A 119 -14.30 -12.26 -6.84
C ILE A 119 -15.14 -11.32 -7.73
N THR A 120 -16.26 -10.86 -7.19
CA THR A 120 -17.01 -9.72 -7.72
C THR A 120 -16.45 -8.39 -7.21
N MET A 121 -16.22 -7.43 -8.12
CA MET A 121 -15.71 -6.07 -7.82
C MET A 121 -16.79 -5.05 -7.45
#